data_AF-A0A3M0WFR7-F1
#
_entry.id   AF-A0A3M0WFR7-F1
#
_cell.length_a   1.000
_cell.length_b   1.000
_cell.length_c   1.000
_cell.angle_alpha   90.00
_cell.angle_beta   90.00
_cell.angle_gamma   90.00
#
_symmetry.space_group_name_H-M   'P 1'
#
loop_
_entity.id
_entity.type
_entity.pdbx_description
1 polymer ?
#
loop_
_entity_poly.entity_id
_entity_poly.type
_entity_poly.pdbx_seq_one_letter_code
_entity_poly.pdbx_strand_id
1 'polypeptide(L)'
;MKIIISYIMGFVSCWIIFFGLLYLGESFPLGAAGVSEVKAPADHIKEKNIIIKDDKIIIKINGASISRYAPTGSMRPVLDTGANGIRIVPSSPDEIHVGDIISYKWGTSLIVHRVIEKGIDGKGVYFITKGDNNRIPDGKVRFKDIKFLTVGILW
;
A
#
# COMPACT_ATOMS: atom_id res chain seq x y z
N MET A 1 -19.53 37.35 37.28
CA MET A 1 -20.46 37.22 36.14
C MET A 1 -19.76 36.83 34.82
N LYS A 2 -18.67 37.49 34.40
CA LYS A 2 -17.97 37.19 33.12
C LYS A 2 -17.39 35.77 32.99
N ILE A 3 -16.86 35.19 34.08
CA ILE A 3 -16.26 33.84 34.07
C ILE A 3 -17.32 32.74 33.87
N ILE A 4 -18.49 32.90 34.49
CA ILE A 4 -19.61 31.97 34.37
C ILE A 4 -20.16 31.97 32.93
N ILE A 5 -20.26 33.15 32.32
CA ILE A 5 -20.70 33.30 30.92
C ILE A 5 -19.72 32.59 29.96
N SER A 6 -18.40 32.70 30.21
CA SER A 6 -17.39 32.01 29.40
C SER A 6 -17.50 30.49 29.51
N TYR A 7 -17.79 29.97 30.70
CA TYR A 7 -18.00 28.53 30.92
C TYR A 7 -19.27 28.03 30.22
N ILE A 8 -20.36 28.79 30.32
CA ILE A 8 -21.64 28.44 29.67
C ILE A 8 -21.50 28.47 28.14
N MET A 9 -20.78 29.45 27.57
CA MET A 9 -20.51 29.48 26.13
C MET A 9 -19.70 28.27 25.65
N GLY A 10 -18.69 27.85 26.42
CA GLY A 10 -17.91 26.64 26.11
C GLY A 10 -18.74 25.36 26.24
N PHE A 11 -19.64 25.30 27.21
CA PHE A 11 -20.53 24.15 27.39
C PHE A 11 -21.56 24.07 26.25
N VAL A 12 -22.14 25.20 25.84
CA VAL A 12 -23.10 25.29 24.74
C VAL A 12 -22.44 24.95 23.40
N SER A 13 -21.18 25.37 23.15
CA SER A 13 -20.48 25.00 21.92
C SER A 13 -20.21 23.48 21.84
N CYS A 14 -19.79 22.86 22.94
CA CYS A 14 -19.66 21.40 23.01
C CYS A 14 -20.99 20.69 22.82
N TRP A 15 -22.08 21.23 23.38
CA TRP A 15 -23.40 20.63 23.27
C TRP A 15 -23.95 20.70 21.85
N ILE A 16 -23.76 21.83 21.14
CA ILE A 16 -24.15 21.99 19.73
C ILE A 16 -23.38 21.02 18.84
N ILE A 17 -22.08 20.84 19.06
CA ILE A 17 -21.26 19.89 18.29
C ILE A 17 -21.71 18.46 18.56
N PHE A 18 -21.94 18.09 19.83
CA PHE A 18 -22.32 16.74 20.22
C PHE A 18 -23.72 16.35 19.73
N PHE A 19 -24.70 17.24 19.88
CA PHE A 19 -26.06 17.01 19.37
C PHE A 19 -26.15 17.14 17.84
N GLY A 20 -25.39 18.05 17.23
CA GLY A 20 -25.30 18.16 15.78
C GLY A 20 -24.74 16.89 15.14
N LEU A 21 -23.72 16.27 15.76
CA LEU A 21 -23.21 14.96 15.33
C LEU A 21 -24.24 13.85 15.51
N LEU A 22 -24.95 13.80 16.65
CA LEU A 22 -25.97 12.79 16.91
C LEU A 22 -27.15 12.87 15.94
N TYR A 23 -27.55 14.08 15.52
CA TYR A 23 -28.69 14.30 14.63
C TYR A 23 -28.40 13.96 13.16
N LEU A 24 -27.12 14.02 12.76
CA LEU A 24 -26.71 13.67 11.39
C LEU A 24 -26.59 12.17 11.16
N GLY A 25 -26.69 11.32 12.19
CA GLY A 25 -26.62 9.85 12.06
C GLY A 25 -25.29 9.30 11.52
N GLU A 26 -24.36 10.19 11.17
CA GLU A 26 -23.04 9.89 10.64
C GLU A 26 -22.09 9.67 11.82
N SER A 27 -21.67 8.43 12.03
CA SER A 27 -20.57 8.12 12.93
C SER A 27 -19.28 8.72 12.35
N PHE A 28 -18.82 9.85 12.89
CA PHE A 28 -17.47 10.33 12.58
C PHE A 28 -16.46 9.37 13.21
N PRO A 29 -15.61 8.68 12.42
CA PRO A 29 -14.55 7.88 13.00
C PRO A 29 -13.58 8.82 13.72
N LEU A 30 -13.46 8.65 15.04
CA LEU A 30 -12.58 9.41 15.94
C LEU A 30 -11.07 9.17 15.67
N GLY A 31 -10.71 8.71 14.47
CA GLY A 31 -9.37 8.37 14.01
C GLY A 31 -8.94 9.06 12.71
N ALA A 32 -9.67 10.08 12.24
CA ALA A 32 -9.41 10.79 10.98
C ALA A 32 -8.15 11.70 10.98
N ALA A 33 -7.26 11.57 11.97
CA ALA A 33 -5.96 12.23 11.97
C ALA A 33 -4.88 11.26 11.46
N GLY A 34 -4.68 11.21 10.15
CA GLY A 34 -3.40 10.77 9.56
C GLY A 34 -3.24 9.29 9.20
N VAL A 35 -4.32 8.53 8.99
CA VAL A 35 -4.18 7.21 8.34
C VAL A 35 -3.98 7.45 6.84
N SER A 36 -2.73 7.39 6.38
CA SER A 36 -2.42 7.28 4.96
C SER A 36 -3.11 6.02 4.42
N GLU A 37 -4.17 6.19 3.64
CA GLU A 37 -4.87 5.08 3.01
C GLU A 37 -3.89 4.30 2.12
N VAL A 38 -3.62 3.05 2.50
CA VAL A 38 -2.72 2.19 1.73
C VAL A 38 -3.46 1.75 0.47
N LYS A 39 -3.01 2.22 -0.69
CA LYS A 39 -3.63 1.86 -1.97
C LYS A 39 -3.40 0.39 -2.31
N ALA A 40 -4.45 -0.27 -2.80
CA ALA A 40 -4.38 -1.65 -3.27
C ALA A 40 -3.55 -1.76 -4.57
N PRO A 41 -2.90 -2.92 -4.83
CA PRO A 41 -2.22 -3.17 -6.10
C PRO A 41 -3.17 -3.13 -7.30
N ALA A 42 -2.62 -2.90 -8.49
CA ALA A 42 -3.36 -3.02 -9.73
C ALA A 42 -3.64 -4.50 -10.09
N ASP A 43 -4.67 -4.74 -10.90
CA ASP A 43 -5.03 -6.07 -11.40
C ASP A 43 -4.11 -6.51 -12.56
N HIS A 44 -3.02 -7.19 -12.19
CA HIS A 44 -2.01 -7.73 -13.09
C HIS A 44 -2.32 -9.14 -13.63
N ILE A 45 -3.26 -9.86 -13.02
CA ILE A 45 -3.64 -11.23 -13.42
C ILE A 45 -5.14 -11.27 -13.66
N LYS A 46 -5.56 -11.15 -14.92
CA LYS A 46 -6.97 -11.26 -15.29
C LYS A 46 -7.51 -12.64 -14.92
N GLU A 47 -8.74 -12.68 -14.40
CA GLU A 47 -9.41 -13.91 -13.97
C GLU A 47 -9.41 -15.01 -15.04
N LYS A 48 -9.57 -14.67 -16.32
CA LYS A 48 -9.47 -15.61 -17.46
C LYS A 48 -8.14 -16.39 -17.53
N ASN A 49 -7.09 -15.90 -16.88
CA ASN A 49 -5.78 -16.55 -16.80
C ASN A 49 -5.64 -17.47 -15.58
N ILE A 50 -6.64 -17.50 -14.70
CA ILE A 50 -6.71 -18.36 -13.52
C ILE A 50 -7.67 -19.50 -13.84
N ILE A 51 -7.13 -20.71 -13.97
CA ILE A 51 -7.89 -21.90 -14.31
C ILE A 51 -7.93 -22.81 -13.10
N ILE A 52 -9.14 -23.05 -12.61
CA ILE A 52 -9.40 -23.98 -11.51
C ILE A 52 -9.74 -25.34 -12.12
N LYS A 53 -9.08 -26.38 -11.63
CA LYS A 53 -9.34 -27.78 -11.93
C LYS A 53 -9.55 -28.52 -10.60
N ASP A 54 -10.07 -29.74 -10.67
CA ASP A 54 -10.40 -30.54 -9.49
C ASP A 54 -9.19 -30.78 -8.55
N ASP A 55 -7.98 -30.83 -9.11
CA ASP A 55 -6.73 -31.14 -8.39
C ASP A 55 -5.71 -29.99 -8.34
N LYS A 56 -5.93 -28.89 -9.07
CA LYS A 56 -4.93 -27.82 -9.19
C LYS A 56 -5.51 -26.48 -9.63
N ILE A 57 -4.77 -25.43 -9.31
CA ILE A 57 -4.97 -24.08 -9.86
C ILE A 57 -3.81 -23.79 -10.82
N ILE A 58 -4.14 -23.37 -12.04
CA ILE A 58 -3.16 -22.98 -13.06
C ILE A 58 -3.29 -21.48 -13.30
N ILE A 59 -2.24 -20.73 -12.98
CA ILE A 59 -2.17 -19.28 -13.22
C ILE A 59 -1.25 -19.05 -14.42
N LYS A 60 -1.83 -18.59 -15.54
CA LYS A 60 -1.11 -18.37 -16.81
C LYS A 60 -0.49 -16.97 -16.84
N ILE A 61 0.83 -16.90 -16.64
CA ILE A 61 1.60 -15.64 -16.68
C ILE A 61 2.92 -15.91 -17.42
N ASN A 62 3.26 -15.05 -18.38
CA ASN A 62 4.53 -15.15 -19.10
C ASN A 62 5.69 -14.61 -18.24
N GLY A 63 6.82 -15.31 -18.23
CA GLY A 63 8.03 -14.86 -17.53
C GLY A 63 7.90 -14.79 -16.00
N ALA A 64 6.92 -15.48 -15.41
CA ALA A 64 6.74 -15.51 -13.97
C ALA A 64 7.84 -16.30 -13.26
N SER A 65 8.22 -15.83 -12.08
CA SER A 65 9.12 -16.52 -11.16
C SER A 65 8.57 -16.47 -9.73
N ILE A 66 9.10 -17.32 -8.86
CA ILE A 66 8.75 -17.33 -7.43
C ILE A 66 9.75 -16.47 -6.65
N SER A 67 9.26 -15.75 -5.63
CA SER A 67 10.05 -15.09 -4.59
C SER A 67 9.78 -15.65 -3.21
N ARG A 68 10.82 -15.59 -2.38
CA ARG A 68 10.78 -15.81 -0.94
C ARG A 68 11.25 -14.54 -0.24
N TYR A 69 10.73 -14.29 0.96
CA TYR A 69 10.96 -13.06 1.69
C TYR A 69 11.72 -13.33 2.99
N ALA A 70 12.64 -12.41 3.33
CA ALA A 70 13.36 -12.46 4.59
C ALA A 70 12.46 -11.95 5.75
N PRO A 71 12.65 -12.45 6.99
CA PRO A 71 11.89 -12.04 8.19
C PRO A 71 12.25 -10.63 8.68
N THR A 72 12.18 -9.60 7.83
CA THR A 72 12.47 -8.21 8.24
C THR A 72 11.29 -7.56 8.95
N GLY A 73 10.08 -8.06 8.73
CA GLY A 73 8.84 -7.50 9.26
C GLY A 73 8.39 -6.18 8.62
N SER A 74 9.11 -5.65 7.63
CA SER A 74 8.79 -4.35 7.00
C SER A 74 7.52 -4.38 6.16
N MET A 75 7.13 -5.55 5.66
CA MET A 75 5.93 -5.74 4.85
C MET A 75 4.77 -6.39 5.60
N ARG A 76 4.86 -6.56 6.93
CA ARG A 76 3.71 -7.02 7.73
C ARG A 76 2.58 -5.97 7.67
N PRO A 77 1.30 -6.37 7.65
CA PRO A 77 0.79 -7.75 7.68
C PRO A 77 0.73 -8.44 6.30
N VAL A 78 1.10 -7.76 5.21
CA VAL A 78 0.85 -8.23 3.84
C VAL A 78 1.80 -9.36 3.41
N LEU A 79 3.08 -9.27 3.80
CA LEU A 79 4.09 -10.28 3.52
C LEU A 79 4.94 -10.57 4.76
N ASP A 80 5.27 -11.84 4.93
CA ASP A 80 6.20 -12.31 5.95
C ASP A 80 6.83 -13.64 5.51
N THR A 81 7.65 -14.25 6.37
CA THR A 81 8.13 -15.62 6.18
C THR A 81 7.00 -16.60 5.94
N GLY A 82 7.21 -17.51 4.99
CA GLY A 82 6.20 -18.50 4.56
C GLY A 82 5.44 -18.07 3.31
N ALA A 83 5.33 -16.77 3.03
CA ALA A 83 4.69 -16.28 1.81
C ALA A 83 5.49 -16.68 0.55
N ASN A 84 4.78 -17.18 -0.45
CA ASN A 84 5.29 -17.46 -1.79
C ASN A 84 4.79 -16.38 -2.74
N GLY A 85 5.69 -15.47 -3.13
CA GLY A 85 5.35 -14.42 -4.09
C GLY A 85 5.44 -14.92 -5.52
N ILE A 86 4.47 -14.56 -6.36
CA ILE A 86 4.53 -14.68 -7.81
C ILE A 86 4.92 -13.32 -8.36
N ARG A 87 5.99 -13.26 -9.15
CA ARG A 87 6.52 -11.99 -9.67
C ARG A 87 6.91 -12.07 -11.13
N ILE A 88 6.84 -10.94 -11.82
CA ILE A 88 7.25 -10.76 -13.21
C ILE A 88 8.29 -9.65 -13.33
N VAL A 89 9.01 -9.60 -14.45
CA VAL A 89 9.86 -8.47 -14.80
C VAL A 89 8.99 -7.44 -15.54
N PRO A 90 8.78 -6.23 -14.99
CA PRO A 90 8.02 -5.21 -15.70
C PRO A 90 8.81 -4.71 -16.92
N SER A 91 8.12 -4.54 -18.05
CA SER A 91 8.73 -4.13 -19.33
C SER A 91 8.91 -2.62 -19.43
N SER A 92 8.07 -1.86 -18.73
CA SER A 92 8.09 -0.40 -18.73
C SER A 92 7.65 0.19 -17.38
N PRO A 93 7.95 1.48 -17.12
CA PRO A 93 7.44 2.17 -15.93
C PRO A 93 5.91 2.26 -15.88
N ASP A 94 5.23 2.15 -17.02
CA ASP A 94 3.78 2.30 -17.14
C ASP A 94 3.01 1.09 -16.63
N GLU A 95 3.66 -0.08 -16.59
CA GLU A 95 3.09 -1.28 -15.97
C GLU A 95 3.04 -1.20 -14.44
N ILE A 96 3.81 -0.28 -13.83
CA ILE A 96 3.89 -0.11 -12.38
C ILE A 96 2.97 1.02 -11.94
N HIS A 97 2.09 0.69 -10.99
CA HIS A 97 1.06 1.57 -10.46
C HIS A 97 1.26 1.83 -8.96
N VAL A 98 0.67 2.92 -8.48
CA VAL A 98 0.62 3.19 -7.04
C VAL A 98 -0.22 2.09 -6.37
N GLY A 99 0.32 1.49 -5.32
CA GLY A 99 -0.25 0.35 -4.61
C GLY A 99 0.45 -0.98 -4.93
N ASP A 100 1.21 -1.06 -6.03
CA ASP A 100 1.94 -2.28 -6.40
C ASP A 100 3.10 -2.58 -5.45
N ILE A 101 3.46 -3.85 -5.30
CA ILE A 101 4.63 -4.28 -4.53
C ILE A 101 5.76 -4.62 -5.49
N ILE A 102 6.87 -3.89 -5.41
CA ILE A 102 8.02 -4.04 -6.30
C ILE A 102 9.25 -4.52 -5.55
N SER A 103 10.10 -5.28 -6.24
CA SER A 103 11.45 -5.62 -5.80
C SER A 103 12.46 -4.76 -6.55
N TYR A 104 13.27 -3.98 -5.83
CA TYR A 104 14.29 -3.11 -6.43
C TYR A 104 15.65 -3.28 -5.76
N LYS A 105 16.71 -2.96 -6.49
CA LYS A 105 18.09 -3.03 -6.01
C LYS A 105 18.39 -1.88 -5.05
N TRP A 106 18.96 -2.21 -3.90
CA TRP A 106 19.59 -1.26 -2.98
C TRP A 106 20.96 -1.80 -2.57
N GLY A 107 22.02 -1.20 -3.12
CA GLY A 107 23.37 -1.77 -3.00
C GLY A 107 23.43 -3.17 -3.60
N THR A 108 23.80 -4.17 -2.78
CA THR A 108 23.88 -5.59 -3.17
C THR A 108 22.60 -6.39 -2.88
N SER A 109 21.61 -5.77 -2.22
CA SER A 109 20.38 -6.45 -1.79
C SER A 109 19.18 -6.08 -2.66
N LEU A 110 18.15 -6.93 -2.63
CA LEU A 110 16.83 -6.62 -3.15
C LEU A 110 15.90 -6.24 -2.00
N ILE A 111 15.28 -5.08 -2.11
CA ILE A 111 14.26 -4.59 -1.18
C ILE A 111 12.90 -4.80 -1.83
N VAL A 112 11.92 -5.24 -1.03
CA VAL A 112 10.55 -5.48 -1.47
C VAL A 112 9.63 -4.55 -0.70
N HIS A 113 9.09 -3.53 -1.35
CA HIS A 113 8.20 -2.55 -0.71
C HIS A 113 7.08 -2.12 -1.66
N ARG A 114 6.03 -1.50 -1.10
CA ARG A 114 4.88 -1.00 -1.84
C ARG A 114 5.16 0.37 -2.42
N VAL A 115 4.76 0.59 -3.67
CA VAL A 115 4.76 1.90 -4.32
C VAL A 115 3.66 2.75 -3.70
N ILE A 116 4.03 3.86 -3.08
CA ILE A 116 3.08 4.83 -2.50
C ILE A 116 2.93 6.08 -3.37
N GLU A 117 3.88 6.33 -4.28
CA GLU A 117 3.84 7.45 -5.22
C GLU A 117 4.56 7.09 -6.52
N LYS A 118 4.07 7.63 -7.63
CA LYS A 118 4.70 7.60 -8.95
C LYS A 118 4.74 9.02 -9.51
N GLY A 119 5.89 9.44 -10.00
CA GLY A 119 6.09 10.79 -10.52
C GLY A 119 7.16 10.86 -11.60
N ILE A 120 7.36 12.07 -12.13
CA ILE A 120 8.37 12.36 -13.15
C ILE A 120 9.18 13.57 -12.68
N ASP A 121 10.50 13.51 -12.83
CA ASP A 121 11.39 14.65 -12.64
C ASP A 121 12.44 14.71 -13.76
N GLY A 122 13.44 15.59 -13.65
CA GLY A 122 14.49 15.76 -14.67
C GLY A 122 15.35 14.51 -14.94
N LYS A 123 15.21 13.43 -14.15
CA LYS A 123 15.87 12.14 -14.38
C LYS A 123 14.91 11.05 -14.86
N GLY A 124 13.69 11.42 -15.27
CA GLY A 124 12.63 10.53 -15.75
C GLY A 124 11.68 10.07 -14.65
N VAL A 125 10.98 8.96 -14.92
CA VAL A 125 10.01 8.37 -13.99
C VAL A 125 10.70 7.91 -12.70
N TYR A 126 10.06 8.17 -11.56
CA TYR A 126 10.44 7.64 -10.26
C TYR A 126 9.24 7.08 -9.52
N PHE A 127 9.56 6.24 -8.54
CA PHE A 127 8.61 5.64 -7.62
C PHE A 127 9.08 5.92 -6.19
N ILE A 128 8.18 6.30 -5.30
CA ILE A 128 8.46 6.31 -3.86
C ILE A 128 7.87 5.03 -3.30
N THR A 129 8.70 4.24 -2.63
CA THR A 129 8.27 2.99 -1.99
C THR A 129 8.22 3.13 -0.49
N LYS A 130 7.52 2.22 0.17
CA LYS A 130 7.47 2.12 1.62
C LYS A 130 7.10 0.69 2.02
N GLY A 131 7.75 0.17 3.05
CA GLY A 131 7.27 -1.04 3.73
C GLY A 131 5.90 -0.81 4.35
N ASP A 132 4.98 -1.75 4.21
CA ASP A 132 3.62 -1.62 4.76
C ASP A 132 3.63 -1.36 6.27
N ASN A 133 4.60 -1.93 6.99
CA ASN A 133 4.81 -1.74 8.43
C ASN A 133 5.79 -0.60 8.79
N ASN A 134 6.40 0.08 7.81
CA ASN A 134 7.35 1.15 8.09
C ASN A 134 6.61 2.46 8.39
N ARG A 135 7.23 3.38 9.14
CA ARG A 135 6.67 4.73 9.35
C ARG A 135 7.10 5.72 8.29
N ILE A 136 8.31 5.54 7.78
CA ILE A 136 8.97 6.48 6.88
C ILE A 136 9.06 5.82 5.49
N PRO A 137 8.70 6.55 4.42
CA PRO A 137 8.96 6.11 3.06
C PRO A 137 10.44 5.87 2.78
N ASP A 138 10.72 5.04 1.81
CA ASP A 138 12.04 4.96 1.20
C ASP A 138 12.31 6.20 0.33
N GLY A 139 13.47 6.22 -0.32
CA GLY A 139 13.80 7.25 -1.31
C GLY A 139 13.17 7.00 -2.68
N LYS A 140 13.44 7.92 -3.62
CA LYS A 140 13.08 7.77 -5.03
C LYS A 140 13.80 6.56 -5.65
N VAL A 141 13.03 5.58 -6.10
CA VAL A 141 13.50 4.42 -6.86
C VAL A 141 13.31 4.69 -8.35
N ARG A 142 14.34 4.40 -9.16
CA ARG A 142 14.27 4.53 -10.63
C ARG A 142 13.92 3.19 -11.26
N PHE A 143 13.25 3.24 -12.42
CA PHE A 143 12.83 2.04 -13.14
C PHE A 143 13.99 1.07 -13.40
N LYS A 144 15.19 1.57 -13.73
CA LYS A 144 16.40 0.75 -13.92
C LYS A 144 16.79 -0.12 -12.71
N ASP A 145 16.42 0.31 -11.51
CA ASP A 145 16.75 -0.36 -10.25
C ASP A 145 15.66 -1.37 -9.87
N ILE A 146 14.46 -1.23 -10.42
CA ILE A 146 13.37 -2.21 -10.27
C ILE A 146 13.74 -3.48 -11.03
N LYS A 147 13.48 -4.63 -10.41
CA LYS A 147 13.74 -5.96 -10.99
C LYS A 147 12.48 -6.76 -11.16
N PHE A 148 11.56 -6.67 -10.19
CA PHE A 148 10.34 -7.46 -10.23
C PHE A 148 9.13 -6.66 -9.74
N LEU A 149 7.98 -7.01 -10.30
CA LEU A 149 6.65 -6.62 -9.86
C LEU A 149 5.97 -7.85 -9.29
N THR A 150 5.49 -7.77 -8.05
CA THR A 150 4.73 -8.85 -7.41
C THR A 150 3.29 -8.80 -7.89
N VAL A 151 2.81 -9.91 -8.44
CA VAL A 151 1.48 -10.02 -9.05
C VAL A 151 0.57 -11.00 -8.30
N GLY A 152 1.12 -11.79 -7.38
CA GLY A 152 0.36 -12.67 -6.50
C GLY A 152 1.14 -13.04 -5.25
N ILE A 153 0.43 -13.35 -4.17
CA ILE A 153 0.98 -13.79 -2.89
C ILE A 153 0.18 -15.01 -2.46
N LEU A 154 0.87 -16.12 -2.24
CA LEU A 154 0.29 -17.38 -1.77
C LEU A 154 0.83 -17.70 -0.38
N TRP A 155 -0.02 -18.25 0.47
CA TRP A 155 0.29 -18.69 1.84
C TRP A 155 0.06 -20.19 1.98
#